data_AF-A0A377TH59-F1
#
_entry.id   AF-A0A377TH59-F1
#
_cell.length_a   1.000
_cell.length_b   1.000
_cell.length_c   1.000
_cell.angle_alpha   90.00
_cell.angle_beta   90.00
_cell.angle_gamma   90.00
#
_symmetry.space_group_name_H-M   'P 1'
#
loop_
_entity.id
_entity.type
_entity.pdbx_description
1 polymer ?
#
loop_
_entity_poly.entity_id
_entity_poly.type
_entity_poly.pdbx_seq_one_letter_code
_entity_poly.pdbx_strand_id
1 'polypeptide(L)'
;MLADRRQIHDFRTVLTGELHHLLLQHSLVGAGLPPQETSAAAFAAGLQRGINNPAVLPQLFEVRASHVLGALPREQVSEFLSAC
;
A
#
# COMPACT_ATOMS: atom_id res chain seq x y z
N MET A 1 3.93 19.61 2.82
CA MET A 1 3.93 20.85 3.64
C MET A 1 4.36 21.98 2.77
N LEU A 2 3.53 23.00 2.63
CA LEU A 2 3.88 24.23 1.91
C LEU A 2 4.29 25.27 2.94
N ALA A 3 5.55 25.71 2.91
CA ALA A 3 6.09 26.67 3.87
C ALA A 3 7.15 27.55 3.20
N ASP A 4 7.35 28.74 3.74
CA ASP A 4 8.48 29.60 3.41
C ASP A 4 9.43 29.75 4.61
N ARG A 5 10.40 30.67 4.53
CA ARG A 5 11.43 30.88 5.58
C ARG A 5 10.87 31.30 6.93
N ARG A 6 9.59 31.69 7.02
CA ARG A 6 8.99 32.30 8.21
C ARG A 6 7.66 31.67 8.61
N GLN A 7 6.89 31.10 7.66
CA GLN A 7 5.54 30.59 7.93
C GLN A 7 5.21 29.29 7.19
N ILE A 8 4.40 28.46 7.85
CA ILE A 8 3.76 27.28 7.26
C ILE A 8 2.41 27.72 6.70
N HIS A 9 2.19 27.48 5.41
CA HIS A 9 1.00 27.90 4.67
C HIS A 9 -0.06 26.81 4.58
N ASP A 10 0.36 25.55 4.38
CA ASP A 10 -0.57 24.41 4.28
C ASP A 10 0.11 23.10 4.64
N PHE A 11 -0.68 22.15 5.13
CA PHE A 11 -0.27 20.77 5.29
C PHE A 11 -1.44 19.84 5.02
N ARG A 12 -1.12 18.63 4.53
CA ARG A 12 -2.08 17.56 4.31
C ARG A 12 -1.62 16.36 5.10
N THR A 13 -2.58 15.70 5.70
CA THR A 13 -2.39 14.41 6.35
C THR A 13 -2.95 13.34 5.42
N VAL A 14 -2.18 12.29 5.19
CA VAL A 14 -2.62 11.07 4.52
C VAL A 14 -2.35 9.91 5.47
N LEU A 15 -3.35 9.08 5.71
CA LEU A 15 -3.29 7.99 6.70
C LEU A 15 -2.64 6.72 6.10
N THR A 16 -1.47 6.86 5.47
CA THR A 16 -0.83 5.74 4.73
C THR A 16 -0.54 4.54 5.63
N GLY A 17 0.05 4.76 6.81
CA GLY A 17 0.37 3.69 7.76
C GLY A 17 -0.86 3.06 8.42
N GLU A 18 -1.85 3.86 8.79
CA GLU A 18 -3.09 3.36 9.40
C GLU A 18 -3.91 2.57 8.39
N LEU A 19 -4.05 3.08 7.16
CA LEU A 19 -4.74 2.39 6.08
C LEU A 19 -4.05 1.07 5.71
N HIS A 20 -2.71 1.07 5.63
CA HIS A 20 -1.93 -0.15 5.42
C HIS A 20 -2.25 -1.22 6.48
N HIS A 21 -2.20 -0.83 7.76
CA HIS A 21 -2.50 -1.72 8.87
C HIS A 21 -3.94 -2.27 8.80
N LEU A 22 -4.93 -1.40 8.59
CA LEU A 22 -6.34 -1.79 8.48
C LEU A 22 -6.58 -2.77 7.32
N LEU A 23 -5.97 -2.50 6.17
CA LEU A 23 -6.13 -3.34 4.98
C LEU A 23 -5.48 -4.71 5.15
N LEU A 24 -4.28 -4.75 5.73
CA LEU A 24 -3.53 -5.99 5.91
C LEU A 24 -4.11 -6.87 7.03
N GLN A 25 -4.54 -6.28 8.14
CA GLN A 25 -4.92 -7.04 9.35
C GLN A 25 -6.42 -7.16 9.59
N HIS A 26 -7.21 -6.20 9.10
CA HIS A 26 -8.63 -6.07 9.46
C HIS A 26 -9.58 -6.01 8.24
N SER A 27 -9.07 -6.26 7.04
CA SER A 27 -9.89 -6.27 5.81
C SER A 27 -9.79 -7.59 5.06
N LEU A 28 -10.67 -7.77 4.07
CA LEU A 28 -10.58 -8.89 3.15
C LEU A 28 -9.28 -8.88 2.34
N VAL A 29 -8.58 -7.76 2.17
CA VAL A 29 -7.35 -7.70 1.37
C VAL A 29 -6.28 -8.63 1.93
N GLY A 30 -6.04 -8.59 3.25
CA GLY A 30 -5.05 -9.44 3.93
C GLY A 30 -5.60 -10.71 4.59
N ALA A 31 -6.90 -11.00 4.44
CA ALA A 31 -7.51 -12.16 5.07
C ALA A 31 -6.88 -13.50 4.59
N GLY A 32 -6.33 -14.26 5.54
CA GLY A 32 -5.72 -15.57 5.30
C GLY A 32 -4.26 -15.52 4.84
N LEU A 33 -3.58 -14.39 4.95
CA LEU A 33 -2.16 -14.29 4.62
C LEU A 33 -1.27 -14.96 5.69
N PRO A 34 -0.13 -15.54 5.29
CA PRO A 34 0.90 -16.00 6.21
C PRO A 34 1.65 -14.80 6.82
N PRO A 35 2.58 -15.05 7.77
CA PRO A 35 3.55 -14.03 8.19
C PRO A 35 4.21 -13.35 6.99
N GLN A 36 4.39 -12.03 7.09
CA GLN A 36 4.89 -11.22 5.99
C GLN A 36 6.41 -11.09 6.06
N GLU A 37 7.04 -11.04 4.89
CA GLU A 37 8.48 -10.98 4.69
C GLU A 37 8.88 -9.70 3.95
N THR A 38 10.12 -9.27 4.17
CA THR A 38 10.68 -8.11 3.48
C THR A 38 11.00 -8.45 2.03
N SER A 39 10.56 -7.60 1.11
CA SER A 39 10.77 -7.76 -0.32
C SER A 39 10.86 -6.41 -1.01
N ALA A 40 12.10 -5.97 -1.30
CA ALA A 40 12.35 -4.74 -2.03
C ALA A 40 11.73 -4.75 -3.43
N ALA A 41 11.62 -5.94 -4.05
CA ALA A 41 11.00 -6.10 -5.36
C ALA A 41 9.47 -5.88 -5.29
N ALA A 42 8.80 -6.42 -4.28
CA ALA A 42 7.37 -6.21 -4.08
C ALA A 42 7.07 -4.73 -3.77
N PHE A 43 7.90 -4.10 -2.93
CA PHE A 43 7.81 -2.67 -2.64
C PHE A 43 7.95 -1.82 -3.91
N ALA A 44 8.98 -2.07 -4.74
CA ALA A 44 9.17 -1.33 -5.98
C ALA A 44 8.00 -1.51 -6.96
N ALA A 45 7.43 -2.72 -7.04
CA ALA A 45 6.25 -2.99 -7.85
C ALA A 45 5.00 -2.25 -7.34
N GLY A 46 4.80 -2.21 -6.01
CA GLY A 46 3.75 -1.43 -5.36
C GLY A 46 3.89 0.07 -5.67
N LEU A 47 5.10 0.61 -5.57
CA LEU A 47 5.41 2.01 -5.86
C LEU A 47 5.10 2.38 -7.32
N GLN A 48 5.55 1.56 -8.27
CA GLN A 48 5.23 1.75 -9.69
C GLN A 48 3.73 1.72 -9.93
N ARG A 49 2.99 0.88 -9.20
CA ARG A 49 1.54 0.79 -9.34
C ARG A 49 0.82 2.00 -8.75
N GLY A 50 1.20 2.47 -7.56
CA GLY A 50 0.58 3.62 -6.89
C GLY A 50 0.80 4.94 -7.64
N ILE A 51 2.03 5.18 -8.13
CA ILE A 51 2.34 6.40 -8.90
C ILE A 51 1.53 6.48 -10.20
N ASN A 52 1.32 5.35 -10.88
CA ASN A 52 0.68 5.31 -12.20
C ASN A 52 -0.86 5.34 -12.14
N ASN A 53 -1.47 5.35 -10.96
CA ASN A 53 -2.92 5.22 -10.82
C ASN A 53 -3.44 6.05 -9.65
N PRO A 54 -4.04 7.22 -9.93
CA PRO A 54 -4.60 8.08 -8.89
C PRO A 54 -5.87 7.52 -8.23
N ALA A 55 -6.52 6.52 -8.84
CA ALA A 55 -7.69 5.85 -8.29
C ALA A 55 -7.27 4.69 -7.38
N VAL A 56 -7.09 4.97 -6.08
CA VAL A 56 -6.61 3.97 -5.11
C VAL A 56 -7.61 2.84 -4.82
N LEU A 57 -8.92 3.13 -4.81
CA LEU A 57 -9.95 2.17 -4.36
C LEU A 57 -9.99 0.87 -5.19
N PRO A 58 -10.00 0.89 -6.54
CA PRO A 58 -9.93 -0.34 -7.33
C PRO A 58 -8.66 -1.16 -7.05
N GLN A 59 -7.53 -0.49 -6.83
CA GLN A 59 -6.25 -1.16 -6.63
C GLN A 59 -6.20 -1.97 -5.34
N LEU A 60 -6.85 -1.50 -4.27
CA LEU A 60 -6.86 -2.21 -2.99
C LEU A 60 -7.42 -3.63 -3.14
N PHE A 61 -8.44 -3.82 -3.99
CA PHE A 61 -9.02 -5.14 -4.23
C PHE A 61 -8.20 -5.97 -5.23
N GLU A 62 -7.49 -5.31 -6.17
CA GLU A 62 -6.53 -5.99 -7.06
C GLU A 62 -5.36 -6.61 -6.30
N VAL A 63 -4.94 -6.04 -5.17
CA VAL A 63 -3.91 -6.65 -4.29
C VAL A 63 -4.39 -8.03 -3.81
N ARG A 64 -5.66 -8.14 -3.42
CA ARG A 64 -6.26 -9.43 -3.05
C ARG A 64 -6.28 -10.39 -4.23
N ALA A 65 -6.75 -9.94 -5.38
CA ALA A 65 -6.81 -10.77 -6.58
C ALA A 65 -5.41 -11.28 -6.97
N SER A 66 -4.38 -10.44 -6.84
CA SER A 66 -3.01 -10.77 -7.23
C SER A 66 -2.43 -11.92 -6.40
N HIS A 67 -2.65 -11.96 -5.09
CA HIS A 67 -2.15 -13.07 -4.27
C HIS A 67 -3.04 -14.33 -4.34
N VAL A 68 -4.33 -14.18 -4.60
CA VAL A 68 -5.26 -15.30 -4.85
C VAL A 68 -4.94 -16.00 -6.18
N LEU A 69 -4.60 -15.23 -7.21
CA LEU A 69 -4.25 -15.74 -8.55
C LEU A 69 -2.78 -16.14 -8.67
N GLY A 70 -1.97 -15.99 -7.62
CA GLY A 70 -0.55 -16.35 -7.61
C GLY A 70 0.38 -15.39 -8.35
N ALA A 71 -0.10 -14.20 -8.71
CA ALA A 71 0.72 -13.14 -9.34
C ALA A 71 1.56 -12.34 -8.32
N LEU A 72 1.19 -12.38 -7.04
CA LEU A 72 1.92 -11.77 -5.92
C LEU A 72 2.12 -12.82 -4.81
N PRO A 73 3.36 -13.08 -4.36
CA PRO A 73 3.60 -13.99 -3.24
C PRO A 73 2.86 -13.53 -1.98
N ARG A 74 2.23 -14.48 -1.27
CA ARG A 74 1.34 -14.19 -0.13
C ARG A 74 2.10 -13.60 1.05
N GLU A 75 3.39 -13.88 1.16
CA GLU A 75 4.32 -13.40 2.17
C GLU A 75 4.76 -11.95 1.89
N GLN A 76 4.55 -11.44 0.67
CA GLN A 76 5.08 -10.13 0.23
C GLN A 76 4.00 -9.07 0.03
N VAL A 77 2.75 -9.38 0.39
CA VAL A 77 1.59 -8.50 0.20
C VAL A 77 1.75 -7.20 1.00
N SER A 78 2.31 -7.26 2.20
CA SER A 78 2.57 -6.08 3.04
C SER A 78 3.51 -5.08 2.38
N GLU A 79 4.57 -5.56 1.72
CA GLU A 79 5.56 -4.72 1.03
C GLU A 79 4.99 -4.09 -0.23
N PHE A 80 4.17 -4.85 -0.98
CA PHE A 80 3.47 -4.28 -2.13
C PHE A 80 2.47 -3.20 -1.70
N LEU A 81 1.68 -3.46 -0.66
CA LEU A 81 0.62 -2.57 -0.20
C LEU A 81 1.15 -1.29 0.46
N SER A 82 2.34 -1.32 1.08
CA SER A 82 2.90 -0.14 1.74
C SER A 82 3.34 0.96 0.75
N ALA A 83 3.56 0.58 -0.51
CA ALA A 83 4.05 1.45 -1.56
C ALA A 83 3.00 1.85 -2.61
N CYS A 84 1.83 1.19 -2.61
CA CYS A 84 0.67 1.55 -3.46
C CYS A 84 -0.07 2.77 -2.91
#